data_AF-A0AAD2ZCU5-F1
#
_entry.id   AF-A0AAD2ZCU5-F1
#
_cell.length_a   1.000
_cell.length_b   1.000
_cell.length_c   1.000
_cell.angle_alpha   90.00
_cell.angle_beta   90.00
_cell.angle_gamma   90.00
#
_symmetry.space_group_name_H-M   'P 1'
#
loop_
_entity.id
_entity.type
_entity.pdbx_description
1 polymer ?
#
loop_
_entity_poly.entity_id
_entity_poly.type
_entity_poly.pdbx_seq_one_letter_code
_entity_poly.pdbx_strand_id
1 'polypeptide(L)'
;MADKAILWALISASTKEGRKACSLSYFACKAAEAELGLAYMAANDNKEFLTSLSNIMRYKIDAGLSESYTCYLLSKGKIIRPYLKNLNPLQLAADCIETVNKIKDKNKKIIDINSVNICSDDKNIKLRVNSTIMAIDDSIKCIDE
;
A
#
# COMPACT_ATOMS: atom_id res chain seq x y z
N MET A 1 -8.64 7.03 5.29
CA MET A 1 -7.85 8.27 5.49
C MET A 1 -6.36 7.95 5.42
N ALA A 2 -5.88 6.95 6.18
CA ALA A 2 -4.50 6.46 6.10
C ALA A 2 -4.13 5.78 4.76
N ASP A 3 -5.05 5.00 4.19
CA ASP A 3 -4.93 4.40 2.86
C ASP A 3 -4.68 5.42 1.72
N LYS A 4 -5.23 6.63 1.88
CA LYS A 4 -5.02 7.75 0.95
C LYS A 4 -3.62 8.34 1.07
N ALA A 5 -3.02 8.35 2.27
CA ALA A 5 -1.66 8.84 2.47
C ALA A 5 -0.65 7.97 1.69
N ILE A 6 -0.84 6.64 1.75
CA ILE A 6 -0.05 5.67 0.97
C ILE A 6 -0.22 5.92 -0.54
N LEU A 7 -1.47 6.05 -1.01
CA LEU A 7 -1.72 6.34 -2.42
C LEU A 7 -1.05 7.63 -2.88
N TRP A 8 -1.12 8.70 -2.08
CA TRP A 8 -0.47 9.97 -2.40
C TRP A 8 1.05 9.87 -2.41
N ALA A 9 1.66 9.12 -1.49
CA ALA A 9 3.10 8.88 -1.53
C ALA A 9 3.53 8.16 -2.81
N LEU A 10 2.77 7.13 -3.23
CA LEU A 10 3.03 6.41 -4.47
C LEU A 10 2.84 7.29 -5.72
N ILE A 11 1.83 8.16 -5.72
CA ILE A 11 1.63 9.15 -6.80
C ILE A 11 2.81 10.14 -6.84
N SER A 12 3.23 10.67 -5.68
CA SER A 12 4.37 11.59 -5.61
C SER A 12 5.66 10.93 -6.09
N ALA A 13 5.93 9.67 -5.71
CA ALA A 13 7.11 8.93 -6.14
C ALA A 13 7.08 8.58 -7.65
N SER A 14 5.90 8.26 -8.18
CA SER A 14 5.74 7.83 -9.58
C SER A 14 5.77 8.99 -10.60
N THR A 15 5.62 10.24 -10.16
CA THR A 15 5.49 11.42 -11.05
C THR A 15 6.76 12.27 -11.08
N LYS A 16 7.02 12.96 -12.20
CA LYS A 16 8.22 13.79 -12.34
C LYS A 16 8.17 14.99 -11.39
N GLU A 17 7.00 15.60 -11.27
CA GLU A 17 6.72 16.74 -10.41
C GLU A 17 6.90 16.36 -8.94
N GLY A 18 6.33 15.22 -8.52
CA GLY A 18 6.48 14.73 -7.15
C GLY A 18 7.93 14.39 -6.80
N ARG A 19 8.67 13.71 -7.69
CA ARG A 19 10.10 13.46 -7.50
C ARG A 19 10.92 14.75 -7.42
N LYS A 20 10.63 15.73 -8.27
CA LYS A 20 11.29 17.05 -8.21
C LYS A 20 11.00 17.75 -6.88
N ALA A 21 9.75 17.77 -6.44
CA ALA A 21 9.38 18.37 -5.16
C ALA A 21 10.09 17.67 -3.99
N CYS A 22 10.13 16.34 -3.99
CA CYS A 22 10.85 15.53 -3.00
C CYS A 22 12.36 15.84 -2.98
N SER A 23 13.00 16.01 -4.15
CA SER A 23 14.41 16.41 -4.22
C SER A 23 14.71 17.81 -3.66
N LEU A 24 13.70 18.69 -3.64
CA LEU A 24 13.83 20.07 -3.13
C LEU A 24 13.48 20.15 -1.65
N SER A 25 12.66 19.24 -1.13
CA SER A 25 12.26 19.20 0.27
C SER A 25 11.86 17.78 0.69
N TYR A 26 12.48 17.29 1.76
CA TYR A 26 12.14 16.01 2.37
C TYR A 26 10.64 15.90 2.72
N PHE A 27 10.02 17.00 3.17
CA PHE A 27 8.58 17.04 3.51
C PHE A 27 7.65 16.83 2.29
N ALA A 28 8.16 17.02 1.07
CA ALA A 28 7.40 16.80 -0.15
C ALA A 28 7.44 15.33 -0.62
N CYS A 29 8.29 14.48 -0.04
CA CYS A 29 8.43 13.07 -0.43
C CYS A 29 7.24 12.20 -0.03
N LYS A 30 6.41 12.63 0.93
CA LYS A 30 5.20 11.93 1.42
C LYS A 30 5.40 10.53 2.00
N ALA A 31 6.63 10.01 2.00
CA ALA A 31 6.99 8.71 2.54
C ALA A 31 6.71 8.63 4.06
N ALA A 32 7.09 9.65 4.82
CA ALA A 32 6.84 9.70 6.26
C ALA A 32 5.34 9.67 6.58
N GLU A 33 4.50 10.36 5.81
CA GLU A 33 3.04 10.30 5.97
C GLU A 33 2.45 8.94 5.60
N ALA A 34 3.03 8.24 4.61
CA ALA A 34 2.62 6.87 4.26
C ALA A 34 3.00 5.87 5.34
N GLU A 35 4.22 5.95 5.90
CA GLU A 35 4.67 5.16 7.04
C GLU A 35 3.78 5.38 8.25
N LEU A 36 3.50 6.65 8.58
CA LEU A 36 2.59 6.99 9.67
C LEU A 36 1.18 6.45 9.41
N GLY A 37 0.70 6.49 8.16
CA GLY A 37 -0.56 5.89 7.77
C GLY A 37 -0.59 4.37 7.98
N LEU A 38 0.47 3.66 7.59
CA LEU A 38 0.63 2.24 7.83
C LEU A 38 0.67 1.92 9.32
N ALA A 39 1.51 2.61 10.09
CA ALA A 39 1.63 2.46 11.53
C ALA A 39 0.29 2.68 12.23
N TYR A 40 -0.46 3.72 11.82
CA TYR A 40 -1.79 4.02 12.36
C TYR A 40 -2.79 2.88 12.09
N MET A 41 -2.81 2.33 10.87
CA MET A 41 -3.66 1.17 10.57
C MET A 41 -3.20 -0.08 11.30
N ALA A 42 -1.89 -0.25 11.50
CA ALA A 42 -1.33 -1.37 12.22
C ALA A 42 -1.44 -1.24 13.74
N ALA A 43 -1.77 -0.08 14.29
CA ALA A 43 -1.85 0.11 15.74
C ALA A 43 -3.10 -0.53 16.38
N ASN A 44 -4.10 -0.93 15.59
CA ASN A 44 -5.39 -1.38 16.10
C ASN A 44 -5.91 -2.61 15.36
N ASP A 45 -6.57 -3.52 16.08
CA ASP A 45 -7.11 -4.79 15.57
C ASP A 45 -8.59 -4.75 15.21
N ASN A 46 -9.19 -3.55 15.16
CA ASN A 46 -10.58 -3.44 14.72
C ASN A 46 -10.73 -3.84 13.24
N LYS A 47 -11.95 -4.23 12.88
CA LYS A 47 -12.28 -4.73 11.54
C LYS A 47 -11.92 -3.75 10.43
N GLU A 48 -12.14 -2.44 10.63
CA GLU A 48 -11.90 -1.42 9.62
C GLU A 48 -10.41 -1.26 9.32
N PHE A 49 -9.57 -1.28 10.35
CA PHE A 49 -8.12 -1.19 10.22
C PHE A 49 -7.52 -2.43 9.60
N LEU A 50 -7.93 -3.63 10.03
CA LEU A 50 -7.49 -4.89 9.42
C LEU A 50 -7.89 -4.97 7.95
N THR A 51 -9.11 -4.56 7.62
CA THR A 51 -9.57 -4.49 6.22
C THR A 51 -8.71 -3.51 5.42
N SER A 52 -8.49 -2.30 5.94
CA SER A 52 -7.70 -1.27 5.27
C SER A 52 -6.25 -1.72 5.06
N LEU A 53 -5.62 -2.31 6.07
CA LEU A 53 -4.26 -2.85 6.02
C LEU A 53 -4.15 -3.98 4.99
N SER A 54 -5.11 -4.90 4.94
CA SER A 54 -5.13 -5.97 3.92
C SER A 54 -5.29 -5.42 2.50
N ASN A 55 -6.09 -4.37 2.32
CA ASN A 55 -6.35 -3.77 1.02
C ASN A 55 -5.15 -3.02 0.42
N ILE A 56 -4.12 -2.71 1.22
CA ILE A 56 -2.88 -2.10 0.73
C ILE A 56 -2.15 -3.01 -0.29
N MET A 57 -2.45 -4.32 -0.30
CA MET A 57 -1.97 -5.26 -1.33
C MET A 57 -2.25 -4.80 -2.77
N ARG A 58 -3.28 -3.98 -3.00
CA ARG A 58 -3.62 -3.42 -4.33
C ARG A 58 -2.55 -2.49 -4.89
N TYR A 59 -1.65 -1.99 -4.06
CA TYR A 59 -0.60 -1.06 -4.46
C TYR A 59 0.75 -1.76 -4.66
N LYS A 60 1.50 -1.27 -5.65
CA LYS A 60 2.94 -1.54 -5.81
C LYS A 60 3.68 -0.68 -4.80
N ILE A 61 3.94 -1.27 -3.63
CA ILE A 61 4.72 -0.64 -2.59
C ILE A 61 6.20 -0.79 -2.94
N ASP A 62 6.96 0.30 -2.92
CA ASP A 62 8.40 0.30 -3.16
C ASP A 62 9.19 -0.12 -1.91
N ALA A 63 10.52 -0.24 -2.07
CA ALA A 63 11.40 -0.76 -1.03
C ALA A 63 11.24 -0.02 0.32
N GLY A 64 11.00 1.30 0.30
CA GLY A 64 10.91 2.11 1.52
C GLY A 64 9.72 1.75 2.41
N LEU A 65 8.56 1.42 1.82
CA LEU A 65 7.33 1.07 2.54
C LEU A 65 7.08 -0.44 2.63
N SER A 66 7.75 -1.22 1.77
CA SER A 66 7.46 -2.66 1.61
C SER A 66 7.82 -3.49 2.83
N GLU A 67 8.92 -3.12 3.50
CA GLU A 67 9.39 -3.78 4.71
C GLU A 67 8.45 -3.50 5.88
N SER A 68 8.22 -2.22 6.20
CA SER A 68 7.26 -1.79 7.21
C SER A 68 5.89 -2.45 7.02
N TYR A 69 5.36 -2.43 5.79
CA TYR A 69 4.08 -3.06 5.49
C TYR A 69 4.07 -4.56 5.77
N THR A 70 5.12 -5.27 5.34
CA THR A 70 5.25 -6.71 5.58
C THR A 70 5.33 -6.99 7.08
N CYS A 71 6.14 -6.24 7.83
CA CYS A 71 6.25 -6.37 9.27
C CYS A 71 4.94 -6.10 9.99
N TYR A 72 4.18 -5.09 9.57
CA TYR A 72 2.86 -4.84 10.12
C TYR A 72 1.87 -5.97 9.85
N LEU A 73 1.91 -6.61 8.68
CA LEU A 73 1.07 -7.78 8.42
C LEU A 73 1.47 -8.98 9.30
N LEU A 74 2.77 -9.24 9.44
CA LEU A 74 3.28 -10.33 10.26
C LEU A 74 3.00 -10.12 11.75
N SER A 75 3.08 -8.88 12.25
CA SER A 75 2.79 -8.56 13.65
C SER A 75 1.31 -8.81 14.02
N LYS A 76 0.40 -8.73 13.04
CA LYS A 76 -1.02 -9.14 13.23
C LYS A 76 -1.20 -10.65 13.31
N GLY A 77 -0.26 -11.43 12.76
CA GLY A 77 -0.30 -12.89 12.78
C GLY A 77 -1.64 -13.46 12.30
N LYS A 78 -2.21 -14.39 13.07
CA LYS A 78 -3.43 -15.10 12.67
C LYS A 78 -4.68 -14.20 12.55
N ILE A 79 -4.69 -13.01 13.15
CA ILE A 79 -5.83 -12.09 13.15
C ILE A 79 -6.08 -11.51 11.74
N ILE A 80 -5.02 -11.16 10.99
CA ILE A 80 -5.16 -10.57 9.64
C ILE A 80 -5.45 -11.63 8.56
N ARG A 81 -5.14 -12.90 8.84
CA ARG A 81 -5.28 -14.03 7.91
C ARG A 81 -6.65 -14.13 7.21
N PRO A 82 -7.82 -14.07 7.89
CA PRO A 82 -9.12 -14.11 7.22
C PRO A 82 -9.33 -12.92 6.28
N TYR A 83 -8.79 -11.74 6.60
CA TYR A 83 -8.90 -10.56 5.74
C TYR A 83 -8.10 -10.75 4.46
N LEU A 84 -6.88 -11.28 4.55
CA LEU A 84 -6.04 -11.60 3.38
C LEU A 84 -6.68 -12.67 2.49
N LYS A 85 -7.27 -13.73 3.07
CA LYS A 85 -7.94 -14.80 2.32
C LYS A 85 -9.19 -14.34 1.58
N ASN A 86 -9.89 -13.36 2.12
CA ASN A 86 -11.13 -12.84 1.56
C ASN A 86 -10.90 -11.73 0.53
N LEU A 87 -9.65 -11.32 0.28
CA LEU A 87 -9.36 -10.37 -0.78
C LEU A 87 -9.76 -10.95 -2.14
N ASN A 88 -10.35 -10.11 -2.98
CA ASN A 88 -10.57 -10.41 -4.39
C ASN A 88 -9.50 -9.68 -5.23
N PRO A 89 -8.44 -10.38 -5.69
CA PRO A 89 -7.31 -9.73 -6.37
C PRO A 89 -7.71 -8.97 -7.63
N LEU A 90 -8.67 -9.52 -8.41
CA LEU A 90 -9.15 -8.89 -9.64
C LEU A 90 -9.84 -7.57 -9.32
N GLN A 91 -10.73 -7.57 -8.32
CA GLN A 91 -11.46 -6.38 -7.89
C GLN A 91 -10.52 -5.35 -7.27
N LEU A 92 -9.59 -5.75 -6.40
CA LEU A 92 -8.62 -4.84 -5.79
C LEU A 92 -7.77 -4.10 -6.84
N ALA A 93 -7.30 -4.82 -7.87
CA ALA A 93 -6.56 -4.23 -8.96
C ALA A 93 -7.41 -3.23 -9.75
N ALA A 94 -8.65 -3.60 -10.09
CA ALA A 94 -9.60 -2.75 -10.80
C ALA A 94 -9.94 -1.47 -10.01
N ASP A 95 -10.26 -1.60 -8.71
CA ASP A 95 -10.57 -0.49 -7.82
C ASP A 95 -9.40 0.50 -7.70
N CYS A 96 -8.16 -0.02 -7.65
CA CYS A 96 -6.96 0.81 -7.65
C CYS A 96 -6.85 1.60 -8.96
N ILE A 97 -6.95 0.91 -10.11
CA ILE A 97 -6.84 1.54 -11.43
C ILE A 97 -7.93 2.61 -11.61
N GLU A 98 -9.17 2.30 -11.24
CA GLU A 98 -10.29 3.25 -11.30
C GLU A 98 -10.02 4.48 -10.43
N THR A 99 -9.54 4.28 -9.20
CA THR A 99 -9.22 5.38 -8.27
C THR A 99 -8.11 6.26 -8.83
N VAL A 100 -7.02 5.66 -9.31
CA VAL A 100 -5.89 6.40 -9.90
C VAL A 100 -6.32 7.16 -11.14
N ASN A 101 -7.11 6.54 -12.02
CA ASN A 101 -7.64 7.20 -13.22
C ASN A 101 -8.57 8.36 -12.87
N LYS A 102 -9.44 8.24 -11.86
CA LYS A 102 -10.25 9.37 -11.37
C LYS A 102 -9.39 10.53 -10.88
N ILE A 103 -8.27 10.25 -10.22
CA ILE A 103 -7.33 11.30 -9.78
C ILE A 103 -6.63 11.93 -10.98
N LYS A 104 -6.15 11.11 -11.93
CA LYS A 104 -5.57 11.58 -13.19
C LYS A 104 -6.55 12.50 -13.94
N ASP A 105 -7.81 12.08 -14.04
CA ASP A 105 -8.82 12.83 -14.79
C ASP A 105 -9.12 14.20 -14.18
N LYS A 106 -9.10 14.30 -12.85
CA LYS A 106 -9.27 15.57 -12.13
C LYS A 106 -8.05 16.49 -12.22
N ASN A 107 -6.87 15.95 -12.49
CA ASN A 107 -5.59 16.67 -12.42
C ASN A 107 -4.80 16.63 -13.74
N LYS A 108 -5.46 16.37 -14.89
CA LYS A 108 -4.81 16.16 -16.21
C LYS A 108 -3.81 17.25 -16.62
N LYS A 109 -3.93 18.46 -16.06
CA LYS A 109 -3.07 19.60 -16.37
C LYS A 109 -1.81 19.69 -15.48
N ILE A 110 -1.72 18.89 -14.42
CA ILE A 110 -0.77 19.09 -13.31
C ILE A 110 0.14 17.87 -13.12
N ILE A 111 -0.37 16.65 -13.34
CA ILE A 111 0.36 15.43 -12.99
C ILE A 111 0.17 14.35 -14.06
N ASP A 112 1.27 13.86 -14.64
CA ASP A 112 1.24 12.69 -15.52
C ASP A 112 1.33 11.40 -14.70
N ILE A 113 0.16 10.88 -14.31
CA ILE A 113 0.03 9.66 -13.50
C ILE A 113 -0.20 8.46 -14.42
N ASN A 114 0.50 7.36 -14.15
CA ASN A 114 0.27 6.05 -14.77
C ASN A 114 -0.10 5.02 -13.71
N SER A 115 -1.33 4.47 -13.79
CA SER A 115 -1.82 3.47 -12.84
C SER A 115 -0.97 2.20 -12.83
N VAL A 116 -0.29 1.86 -13.93
CA VAL A 116 0.62 0.71 -14.00
C VAL A 116 1.79 0.83 -13.03
N ASN A 117 2.22 2.05 -12.68
CA ASN A 117 3.32 2.28 -11.74
C ASN A 117 2.87 2.25 -10.27
N ILE A 118 1.57 2.30 -10.00
CA ILE A 118 1.01 2.44 -8.65
C ILE A 118 0.22 1.20 -8.24
N CYS A 119 -0.53 0.60 -9.17
CA CYS A 119 -1.42 -0.52 -8.89
C CYS A 119 -0.74 -1.85 -9.19
N SER A 120 -0.91 -2.82 -8.29
CA SER A 120 -0.54 -4.21 -8.51
C SER A 120 -1.56 -4.90 -9.40
N ASP A 121 -1.09 -5.83 -10.24
CA ASP A 121 -1.97 -6.72 -11.00
C ASP A 121 -2.46 -7.89 -10.14
N ASP A 122 -3.45 -8.63 -10.67
CA ASP A 122 -4.09 -9.74 -9.95
C ASP A 122 -3.08 -10.84 -9.57
N LYS A 123 -2.09 -11.11 -10.44
CA LYS A 123 -1.09 -12.15 -10.22
C LYS A 123 -0.16 -11.78 -9.07
N ASN A 124 0.31 -10.55 -9.05
CA ASN A 124 1.18 -10.02 -8.00
C ASN A 124 0.44 -9.93 -6.66
N ILE A 125 -0.84 -9.53 -6.65
CA ILE A 125 -1.66 -9.54 -5.44
C ILE A 125 -1.80 -10.97 -4.90
N LYS A 126 -2.14 -11.95 -5.76
CA LYS A 126 -2.25 -13.37 -5.36
C LYS A 126 -0.94 -13.90 -4.77
N LEU A 127 0.17 -13.62 -5.45
CA LEU A 127 1.51 -14.05 -5.00
C LEU A 127 1.81 -13.49 -3.61
N ARG A 128 1.67 -12.17 -3.41
CA ARG A 128 1.96 -11.51 -2.14
C ARG A 128 1.06 -12.02 -1.03
N VAL A 129 -0.25 -12.17 -1.28
CA VAL A 129 -1.20 -12.72 -0.31
C VAL A 129 -0.80 -14.13 0.13
N ASN A 130 -0.47 -15.01 -0.82
CA ASN A 130 -0.06 -16.38 -0.50
C ASN A 130 1.24 -16.41 0.32
N SER A 131 2.26 -15.65 -0.10
CA SER A 131 3.53 -15.56 0.62
C SER A 131 3.36 -15.02 2.04
N THR A 132 2.53 -13.99 2.23
CA THR A 132 2.25 -13.45 3.57
C THR A 132 1.48 -14.44 4.43
N ILE A 133 0.47 -15.14 3.89
CA ILE A 133 -0.27 -16.16 4.64
C ILE A 133 0.65 -17.30 5.06
N MET A 134 1.54 -17.76 4.18
CA MET A 134 2.54 -18.77 4.51
C MET A 134 3.44 -18.29 5.65
N ALA A 135 3.98 -17.08 5.56
CA ALA A 135 4.82 -16.51 6.61
C ALA A 135 4.09 -16.38 7.96
N ILE A 136 2.79 -16.01 7.94
CA ILE A 136 1.94 -15.99 9.14
C ILE A 136 1.75 -17.41 9.70
N ASP A 137 1.48 -18.39 8.84
CA ASP A 137 1.24 -19.77 9.25
C ASP A 137 2.53 -20.40 9.84
N ASP A 138 3.69 -20.03 9.31
CA ASP A 138 5.02 -20.38 9.82
C ASP A 138 5.46 -19.56 11.05
N SER A 139 4.61 -18.62 11.50
CA SER A 139 4.89 -17.73 12.64
C SER A 139 6.21 -16.94 12.48
N ILE A 140 6.55 -16.59 11.24
CA ILE A 140 7.69 -15.71 10.93
C ILE A 140 7.42 -14.35 11.59
N LYS A 141 8.39 -13.89 12.37
CA LYS A 141 8.40 -12.54 12.92
C LYS A 141 9.29 -11.66 12.06
N CYS A 142 8.95 -10.38 11.94
CA CYS A 142 9.98 -9.43 11.57
C CYS A 142 11.01 -9.37 12.69
N ILE A 143 12.27 -9.38 12.29
CA ILE A 143 13.37 -9.03 13.17
C ILE A 143 13.37 -7.51 13.13
N ASP A 144 12.93 -6.88 14.22
CA ASP A 144 13.03 -5.42 14.34
C ASP A 144 14.50 -5.02 14.12
N GLU A 145 14.75 -4.00 13.29
CA GLU A 145 16.03 -3.27 13.28
C GLU A 145 16.28 -2.58 14.63
#